data_AF-A0AAV0R5X6-F1
#
_entry.id   AF-A0AAV0R5X6-F1
#
_cell.length_a   1.000
_cell.length_b   1.000
_cell.length_c   1.000
_cell.angle_alpha   90.00
_cell.angle_beta   90.00
_cell.angle_gamma   90.00
#
_symmetry.space_group_name_H-M   'P 1'
#
loop_
_entity.id
_entity.type
_entity.pdbx_description
1 polymer ?
#
loop_
_entity_poly.entity_id
_entity_poly.type
_entity_poly.pdbx_seq_one_letter_code
_entity_poly.pdbx_strand_id
1 'polypeptide(L)'
;MGIHSVVFVGTALLDFYAKCGDMEDSLLVFHKLPDRNVVSWNAVICGLARNGRAKDALMFFDRMVASGFNPNDVTLLGVLWACKFATMTVLSMLATHILIEPEIRVLSGIGDLGIKSRIRDLRRER
;
A
#
# COMPACT_ATOMS: atom_id res chain seq x y z
N MET A 1 -30.16 -3.23 24.26
CA MET A 1 -28.85 -2.68 24.67
C MET A 1 -27.66 -3.56 24.29
N GLY A 2 -27.74 -4.90 24.38
CA GLY A 2 -26.60 -5.78 24.08
C GLY A 2 -26.00 -5.67 22.68
N ILE A 3 -26.82 -5.55 21.63
CA ILE A 3 -26.34 -5.58 20.23
C ILE A 3 -25.47 -4.35 19.90
N HIS A 4 -25.85 -3.15 20.37
CA HIS A 4 -25.05 -1.94 20.21
C HIS A 4 -23.68 -2.06 20.90
N SER A 5 -23.64 -2.71 22.07
CA SER A 5 -22.38 -2.96 22.78
C SER A 5 -21.46 -3.90 22.01
N VAL A 6 -22.02 -4.95 21.37
CA VAL A 6 -21.24 -5.90 20.58
C VAL A 6 -20.63 -5.23 19.35
N VAL A 7 -21.40 -4.40 18.64
CA VAL A 7 -20.90 -3.66 17.47
C VAL A 7 -19.85 -2.62 17.88
N PHE A 8 -20.04 -1.94 19.01
CA PHE A 8 -19.06 -0.98 19.54
C PHE A 8 -17.74 -1.68 19.91
N VAL A 9 -17.80 -2.74 20.71
CA VAL A 9 -16.61 -3.51 21.12
C VAL A 9 -15.93 -4.14 19.91
N GLY A 10 -16.68 -4.71 18.98
CA GLY A 10 -16.13 -5.27 17.75
C GLY A 10 -15.46 -4.21 16.87
N THR A 11 -16.03 -3.01 16.76
CA THR A 11 -15.41 -1.90 16.02
C THR A 11 -14.13 -1.40 16.71
N ALA A 12 -14.10 -1.36 18.04
CA ALA A 12 -12.90 -1.01 18.81
C ALA A 12 -11.78 -2.05 18.65
N LEU A 13 -12.11 -3.35 18.68
CA LEU A 13 -11.15 -4.43 18.45
C LEU A 13 -10.61 -4.40 17.01
N LEU A 14 -11.47 -4.14 16.04
CA LEU A 14 -11.09 -3.98 14.63
C LEU A 14 -10.06 -2.86 14.47
N ASP A 15 -10.33 -1.68 15.04
CA ASP A 15 -9.42 -0.54 15.01
C ASP A 15 -8.10 -0.82 15.77
N PHE A 16 -8.18 -1.55 16.89
CA PHE A 16 -7.00 -2.01 17.63
C PHE A 16 -6.09 -2.90 16.77
N TYR A 17 -6.61 -3.98 16.19
CA TYR A 17 -5.84 -4.89 15.35
C TYR A 17 -5.26 -4.16 14.12
N ALA A 18 -6.05 -3.30 13.48
CA ALA A 18 -5.60 -2.51 12.34
C ALA A 18 -4.44 -1.57 12.68
N LYS A 19 -4.46 -0.95 13.88
CA LYS A 19 -3.37 -0.09 14.36
C LYS A 19 -2.09 -0.86 14.71
N CYS A 20 -2.22 -2.12 15.12
CA CYS A 20 -1.09 -3.03 15.34
C CYS A 20 -0.50 -3.58 14.03
N GLY A 21 -1.17 -3.33 12.89
CA GLY A 21 -0.78 -3.86 11.58
C GLY A 21 -1.25 -5.29 11.32
N ASP A 22 -1.97 -5.91 12.25
CA ASP A 22 -2.58 -7.22 12.06
C ASP A 22 -3.93 -7.07 11.35
N MET A 23 -3.86 -7.01 10.03
CA MET A 23 -5.03 -6.73 9.21
C MET A 23 -5.90 -7.97 9.01
N GLU A 24 -5.30 -9.16 9.10
CA GLU A 24 -5.98 -10.45 9.02
C GLU A 24 -6.97 -10.62 10.17
N ASP A 25 -6.55 -10.38 11.41
CA ASP A 25 -7.43 -10.45 12.58
C ASP A 25 -8.45 -9.31 12.59
N SER A 26 -8.06 -8.11 12.15
CA SER A 26 -8.99 -6.98 11.99
C SER A 26 -10.11 -7.30 11.00
N LEU A 27 -9.79 -7.90 9.84
CA LEU A 27 -10.78 -8.35 8.85
C LEU A 27 -11.64 -9.50 9.38
N LEU A 28 -11.07 -10.42 10.16
CA LEU A 28 -11.83 -11.49 10.81
C LEU A 28 -12.89 -10.92 11.76
N VAL A 29 -12.53 -9.93 12.58
CA VAL A 29 -13.46 -9.22 13.46
C VAL A 29 -14.55 -8.52 12.65
N PHE A 30 -14.18 -7.80 11.59
CA PHE A 30 -15.15 -7.13 10.70
C PHE A 30 -16.16 -8.10 10.08
N HIS A 31 -15.70 -9.27 9.65
CA HIS A 31 -16.57 -10.30 9.08
C HIS A 31 -17.51 -10.91 10.12
N LYS A 32 -17.07 -11.04 11.38
CA LYS A 32 -17.86 -11.56 12.51
C LYS A 32 -18.83 -10.55 13.12
N LEU A 33 -18.77 -9.27 12.75
CA LEU A 33 -19.71 -8.27 13.25
C LEU A 33 -21.15 -8.64 12.84
N PRO A 34 -22.10 -8.71 13.78
CA PRO A 34 -23.48 -9.10 13.49
C PRO A 34 -24.24 -8.03 12.71
N ASP A 35 -23.85 -6.77 12.87
CA ASP A 35 -24.34 -5.63 12.11
C ASP A 35 -23.18 -4.69 11.80
N ARG A 36 -23.03 -4.31 10.52
CA ARG A 36 -21.96 -3.44 10.04
C ARG A 36 -22.55 -2.08 9.78
N ASN A 37 -21.96 -1.06 10.37
CA ASN A 37 -22.35 0.32 10.14
C ASN A 37 -21.21 1.08 9.44
N VAL A 38 -21.49 2.33 9.07
CA VAL A 38 -20.51 3.23 8.43
C VAL A 38 -19.20 3.31 9.22
N VAL A 39 -19.25 3.28 10.55
CA VAL A 39 -18.05 3.36 11.40
C VAL A 39 -17.17 2.11 11.22
N SER A 40 -17.76 0.92 11.23
CA SER A 40 -17.02 -0.34 11.02
C SER A 40 -16.40 -0.42 9.62
N TRP A 41 -17.09 0.04 8.58
CA TRP A 41 -16.54 0.13 7.21
C TRP A 41 -15.37 1.10 7.13
N ASN A 42 -15.53 2.29 7.73
CA ASN A 42 -14.48 3.30 7.78
C ASN A 42 -13.23 2.79 8.50
N ALA A 43 -13.40 2.05 9.60
CA ALA A 43 -12.30 1.50 10.35
C ALA A 43 -11.47 0.50 9.50
N VAL A 44 -12.12 -0.36 8.71
CA VAL A 44 -11.41 -1.27 7.78
C VAL A 44 -10.72 -0.51 6.66
N ILE A 45 -11.42 0.42 6.00
CA ILE A 45 -10.86 1.16 4.86
C ILE A 45 -9.63 1.97 5.31
N CYS A 46 -9.73 2.69 6.42
CA CYS A 46 -8.61 3.42 7.00
C CYS A 46 -7.49 2.50 7.48
N GLY A 47 -7.83 1.35 8.08
CA GLY A 47 -6.86 0.34 8.50
C GLY A 47 -6.04 -0.21 7.33
N LEU A 48 -6.71 -0.61 6.25
CA LEU A 48 -6.07 -1.08 5.02
C LEU A 48 -5.19 0.00 4.38
N ALA A 49 -5.69 1.24 4.31
CA ALA A 49 -4.95 2.38 3.78
C ALA A 49 -3.64 2.63 4.53
N ARG A 50 -3.69 2.62 5.88
CA ARG A 50 -2.53 2.86 6.74
C ARG A 50 -1.49 1.74 6.69
N ASN A 51 -1.93 0.50 6.45
CA ASN A 51 -1.06 -0.67 6.32
C ASN A 51 -0.59 -0.90 4.87
N GLY A 52 -0.68 0.11 3.99
CA GLY A 52 -0.19 0.03 2.61
C GLY A 52 -1.02 -0.87 1.68
N ARG A 53 -2.15 -1.41 2.15
CA ARG A 53 -3.05 -2.28 1.39
C ARG A 53 -4.07 -1.46 0.60
N ALA A 54 -3.59 -0.50 -0.19
CA ALA A 54 -4.42 0.49 -0.86
C ALA A 54 -5.45 -0.12 -1.83
N LYS A 55 -5.07 -1.18 -2.56
CA LYS A 55 -5.98 -1.90 -3.46
C LYS A 55 -7.16 -2.52 -2.69
N ASP A 56 -6.87 -3.14 -1.54
CA ASP A 56 -7.89 -3.75 -0.70
C ASP A 56 -8.81 -2.67 -0.10
N ALA A 57 -8.25 -1.52 0.30
CA ALA A 57 -9.02 -0.39 0.81
C ALA A 57 -10.06 0.08 -0.22
N LEU A 58 -9.67 0.20 -1.50
CA LEU A 58 -10.58 0.55 -2.60
C LEU A 58 -11.64 -0.55 -2.84
N MET A 59 -11.25 -1.83 -2.79
CA MET A 59 -12.22 -2.92 -2.91
C MET A 59 -13.25 -2.91 -1.78
N PHE A 60 -12.85 -2.56 -0.55
CA PHE A 60 -13.78 -2.41 0.57
C PHE A 60 -14.67 -1.18 0.45
N PHE A 61 -14.16 -0.08 -0.10
CA PHE A 61 -14.97 1.08 -0.47
C PHE A 61 -16.06 0.69 -1.48
N ASP A 62 -15.71 -0.01 -2.55
CA ASP A 62 -16.68 -0.47 -3.56
C ASP A 62 -17.73 -1.39 -2.94
N ARG A 63 -17.31 -2.31 -2.04
CA ARG A 63 -18.23 -3.18 -1.29
C ARG A 63 -19.16 -2.42 -0.36
N MET A 64 -18.67 -1.36 0.31
CA MET A 64 -19.49 -0.50 1.16
C MET A 64 -20.62 0.15 0.35
N VAL A 65 -20.28 0.73 -0.81
CA VAL A 65 -21.25 1.36 -1.72
C VAL A 65 -22.23 0.31 -2.27
N ALA A 66 -21.74 -0.84 -2.72
CA ALA A 66 -22.57 -1.93 -3.22
C ALA A 66 -23.52 -2.51 -2.16
N SER A 67 -23.15 -2.39 -0.88
CA SER A 67 -23.99 -2.80 0.26
C SER A 67 -25.00 -1.72 0.68
N GLY A 68 -25.10 -0.61 -0.06
CA GLY A 68 -26.07 0.47 0.18
C GLY A 68 -25.64 1.48 1.26
N PHE A 69 -24.39 1.42 1.75
CA PHE A 69 -23.89 2.40 2.70
C PHE A 69 -23.36 3.63 1.97
N ASN A 70 -23.73 4.81 2.44
CA ASN A 70 -23.23 6.06 1.89
C ASN A 70 -21.86 6.40 2.50
N PRO A 71 -20.80 6.56 1.68
CA PRO A 71 -19.52 7.06 2.15
C PRO A 71 -19.67 8.43 2.82
N ASN A 72 -18.89 8.67 3.86
CA ASN A 72 -18.80 9.98 4.51
C ASN A 72 -17.37 10.54 4.41
N ASP A 73 -17.14 11.72 4.99
CA ASP A 73 -15.84 12.41 4.93
C ASP A 73 -14.70 11.52 5.44
N VAL A 74 -14.95 10.71 6.46
CA VAL A 74 -13.95 9.76 7.00
C VAL A 74 -13.65 8.65 5.99
N THR A 75 -14.66 8.14 5.29
CA THR A 75 -14.47 7.16 4.21
C THR A 75 -13.58 7.74 3.11
N LEU A 76 -13.88 8.97 2.67
CA LEU A 76 -13.15 9.65 1.60
C LEU A 76 -11.71 9.96 2.01
N LEU A 77 -11.48 10.36 3.27
CA LEU A 77 -10.13 10.53 3.83
C LEU A 77 -9.34 9.22 3.81
N GLY A 78 -9.95 8.10 4.19
CA GLY A 78 -9.32 6.78 4.15
C GLY A 78 -8.89 6.37 2.73
N VAL A 79 -9.77 6.57 1.75
CA VAL A 79 -9.46 6.30 0.33
C VAL A 79 -8.36 7.23 -0.19
N LEU A 80 -8.42 8.53 0.14
CA LEU A 80 -7.39 9.49 -0.26
C LEU A 80 -6.02 9.12 0.34
N TRP A 81 -5.98 8.70 1.60
CA TRP A 81 -4.76 8.19 2.23
C TRP A 81 -4.24 6.94 1.52
N ALA A 82 -5.10 5.99 1.17
CA ALA A 82 -4.72 4.82 0.41
C ALA A 82 -4.04 5.21 -0.92
N CYS A 83 -4.63 6.16 -1.67
CA CYS A 83 -4.06 6.67 -2.90
C CYS A 83 -2.72 7.37 -2.67
N LYS A 84 -2.60 8.22 -1.65
CA LYS A 84 -1.35 8.91 -1.30
C LYS A 84 -0.24 7.93 -0.94
N PHE A 85 -0.52 6.93 -0.11
CA PHE A 85 0.50 5.96 0.29
C PHE A 85 0.91 5.07 -0.88
N ALA A 86 -0.02 4.69 -1.76
CA ALA A 86 0.29 3.93 -2.97
C ALA A 86 1.17 4.72 -3.96
N THR A 87 0.92 6.02 -4.14
CA THR A 87 1.75 6.85 -5.04
C THR A 87 3.13 7.14 -4.43
N MET A 88 3.21 7.39 -3.12
CA MET A 88 4.47 7.62 -2.42
C MET A 88 5.38 6.38 -2.44
N THR A 89 4.84 5.18 -2.25
CA THR A 89 5.64 3.94 -2.33
C THR A 89 6.20 3.71 -3.73
N VAL A 90 5.40 3.88 -4.77
CA VAL A 90 5.85 3.76 -6.16
C VAL A 90 6.92 4.80 -6.50
N LEU A 91 6.74 6.06 -6.09
CA LEU A 91 7.75 7.11 -6.28
C LEU A 91 9.06 6.78 -5.56
N SER A 92 9.00 6.23 -4.35
CA SER A 92 10.20 5.83 -3.62
C SER A 92 10.96 4.70 -4.32
N MET A 93 10.25 3.69 -4.86
CA MET A 93 10.85 2.59 -5.63
C MET A 93 11.50 3.09 -6.94
N LEU A 94 10.82 4.00 -7.65
CA LEU A 94 11.35 4.63 -8.86
C LEU A 94 12.56 5.52 -8.53
N ALA A 95 12.50 6.29 -7.44
CA ALA A 95 13.63 7.12 -7.00
C ALA A 95 14.84 6.26 -6.62
N THR A 96 14.66 5.16 -5.89
CA THR A 96 15.78 4.24 -5.60
C THR A 96 16.34 3.61 -6.87
N HIS A 97 15.50 3.19 -7.83
CA HIS A 97 16.02 2.65 -9.09
C HIS A 97 16.70 3.73 -9.95
N ILE A 98 16.12 4.91 -10.12
CA ILE A 98 16.66 5.99 -10.96
C ILE A 98 17.86 6.69 -10.34
N LEU A 99 17.98 6.72 -9.00
CA LEU A 99 19.11 7.33 -8.29
C LEU A 99 20.26 6.34 -8.03
N ILE A 100 20.01 5.02 -7.99
CA ILE A 100 21.06 4.00 -7.80
C ILE A 100 21.61 3.47 -9.14
N GLU A 101 20.82 3.41 -10.21
CA GLU A 101 21.28 3.00 -11.56
C GLU A 101 22.20 3.98 -12.34
N PRO A 102 22.23 5.32 -12.10
CA PRO A 102 22.98 6.22 -12.98
C PRO A 102 24.49 6.07 -12.75
N GLU A 103 24.95 5.72 -11.55
CA GLU A 103 26.37 5.49 -11.29
C GLU A 103 26.88 4.17 -11.87
N ILE A 104 26.07 3.09 -11.85
CA ILE A 104 26.50 1.78 -12.37
C ILE A 104 26.55 1.77 -13.90
N ARG A 105 25.60 2.41 -14.60
CA ARG A 105 25.62 2.51 -16.08
C ARG A 105 26.76 3.39 -16.60
N VAL A 106 27.09 4.47 -15.88
CA VAL A 106 28.22 5.34 -16.26
C VAL A 106 29.54 4.60 -16.05
N LEU A 107 29.71 3.86 -14.95
CA LEU A 107 30.92 3.07 -14.69
C LEU A 107 31.06 1.87 -15.65
N SER A 108 29.96 1.19 -16.00
CA SER A 108 29.99 0.10 -17.00
C SER A 108 30.25 0.61 -18.43
N GLY A 109 29.79 1.83 -18.75
CA GLY A 109 30.01 2.46 -20.06
C GLY A 109 31.43 3.00 -20.25
N ILE A 110 32.05 3.55 -19.20
CA ILE A 110 33.40 4.12 -19.27
C ILE A 110 34.47 3.00 -19.30
N GLY A 111 34.25 1.88 -18.61
CA GLY A 111 35.19 0.74 -18.60
C GLY A 111 35.28 -0.03 -19.93
N ASP A 112 34.18 -0.13 -20.67
CA ASP A 112 34.09 -1.04 -21.82
C ASP A 112 34.60 -0.43 -23.15
N LEU A 113 34.58 0.91 -23.29
CA LEU A 113 35.10 1.63 -24.48
C LEU A 113 36.63 1.76 -24.48
N GLY A 114 37.25 1.96 -23.31
CA GLY A 114 38.71 2.11 -23.18
C GLY A 114 39.46 0.77 -23.22
N ILE A 115 38.90 -0.28 -22.60
CA ILE A 115 39.56 -1.58 -22.50
C ILE A 115 39.40 -2.40 -23.80
N LYS A 116 38.23 -2.37 -24.45
CA LYS A 116 38.03 -3.08 -25.74
C LYS A 116 38.79 -2.47 -26.92
N SER A 117 39.04 -1.16 -26.92
CA SER A 117 39.84 -0.52 -27.97
C SER A 117 41.32 -0.92 -27.85
N ARG A 118 41.89 -0.83 -26.63
CA ARG A 118 43.28 -1.23 -26.35
C ARG A 118 43.57 -2.71 -26.62
N ILE A 119 42.62 -3.61 -26.31
CA ILE A 119 42.74 -5.06 -26.58
C ILE A 119 42.64 -5.35 -28.09
N ARG A 120 41.90 -4.54 -28.86
CA ARG A 120 41.78 -4.70 -30.31
C ARG A 120 43.05 -4.27 -31.06
N ASP A 121 43.73 -3.24 -30.56
CA ASP A 121 44.99 -2.76 -31.13
C ASP A 121 46.14 -3.74 -30.83
N LEU A 122 46.22 -4.29 -29.61
CA LEU A 122 47.21 -5.32 -29.25
C LEU A 122 47.04 -6.66 -30.01
N ARG A 123 45.88 -6.90 -30.62
CA ARG A 123 45.63 -8.07 -31.49
C ARG A 123 45.93 -7.83 -32.96
N ARG A 124 46.18 -6.59 -33.39
CA ARG A 124 46.56 -6.25 -34.77
C ARG A 124 48.08 -6.17 -34.99
N GLU A 125 48.86 -6.08 -33.92
CA GLU A 125 50.33 -6.06 -33.97
C GLU A 125 50.98 -7.44 -33.73
N ARG A 126 50.21 -8.53 -33.85
CA ARG A 126 50.72 -9.90 -33.70
C ARG A 126 50.41 -10.75 -34.93
#